data_AF-A0A914JKU0-F1
#
_entry.id   AF-A0A914JKU0-F1
#
_cell.length_a   1.000
_cell.length_b   1.000
_cell.length_c   1.000
_cell.angle_alpha   90.00
_cell.angle_beta   90.00
_cell.angle_gamma   90.00
#
_symmetry.space_group_name_H-M   'P 1'
#
loop_
_entity.id
_entity.type
_entity.pdbx_description
1 polymer ?
#
loop_
_entity_poly.entity_id
_entity_poly.type
_entity_poly.pdbx_seq_one_letter_code
_entity_poly.pdbx_strand_id
1 'polypeptide(L)'
;MIIFFVLFFICLDFVSGQSNCAEAPTPALKIICEQLHRWDKNARANPPVTAKLALPPAIPGAPTPLIAAELAPIASSPWQCMDLGCLCQYMGGNGQQGSNACTLSNGQPLQKALRKEYRMMTDAERDRFHAVIRQLKNNGEYDRLATVHSQFAASGGAHSGPAFLPWHREFIKRMEISIRQLDPTLALPYWDSTLDSVLARPSDSILFSDELMGRTDASGNVVTGFLANWRTMSGNPSIRRNTGAQGSLFTEAEIAFVMRQTAIENVLAFTA
;
A
#
# COMPACT_ATOMS: atom_id res chain seq x y z
N MET A 1 48.90 -46.01 -23.10
CA MET A 1 48.02 -45.59 -24.22
C MET A 1 46.68 -45.18 -23.62
N ILE A 2 46.60 -43.91 -23.21
CA ILE A 2 45.62 -42.88 -23.64
C ILE A 2 44.30 -42.92 -22.84
N ILE A 3 44.20 -41.94 -21.94
CA ILE A 3 43.02 -41.52 -21.19
C ILE A 3 42.09 -40.79 -22.16
N PHE A 4 40.81 -41.17 -22.22
CA PHE A 4 39.77 -40.42 -22.93
C PHE A 4 38.94 -39.61 -21.92
N PHE A 5 39.20 -38.30 -21.86
CA PHE A 5 38.31 -37.33 -21.24
C PHE A 5 37.21 -36.97 -22.24
N VAL A 6 35.96 -37.35 -21.96
CA VAL A 6 34.80 -36.89 -22.73
C VAL A 6 34.30 -35.59 -22.08
N LEU A 7 34.61 -34.46 -22.70
CA LEU A 7 34.05 -33.15 -22.35
C LEU A 7 32.59 -33.09 -22.83
N PHE A 8 31.64 -33.20 -21.91
CA PHE A 8 30.23 -32.92 -22.15
C PHE A 8 30.04 -31.38 -22.11
N PHE A 9 29.97 -30.75 -23.28
CA PHE A 9 29.50 -29.37 -23.39
C PHE A 9 27.98 -29.36 -23.20
N ILE A 10 27.52 -28.95 -22.02
CA ILE A 10 26.11 -28.62 -21.79
C ILE A 10 25.88 -27.24 -22.40
N CYS A 11 25.28 -27.18 -23.60
CA CYS A 11 24.62 -25.97 -24.06
C CYS A 11 23.42 -25.74 -23.14
N LEU A 12 23.52 -24.76 -22.25
CA LEU A 12 22.36 -24.16 -21.59
C LEU A 12 21.63 -23.33 -22.65
N ASP A 13 20.69 -23.96 -23.36
CA ASP A 13 19.70 -23.22 -24.13
C ASP A 13 18.87 -22.41 -23.13
N PHE A 14 19.08 -21.10 -23.11
CA PHE A 14 18.16 -20.16 -22.47
C PHE A 14 16.84 -20.21 -23.25
N VAL A 15 15.93 -21.10 -22.84
CA VAL A 15 14.54 -21.05 -23.27
C VAL A 15 13.96 -19.74 -22.74
N SER A 16 13.77 -18.75 -23.63
CA SER A 16 12.90 -17.61 -23.34
C SER A 16 11.46 -18.11 -23.33
N GLY A 17 11.05 -18.73 -22.24
CA GLY A 17 9.70 -19.24 -22.05
C GLY A 17 8.73 -18.08 -21.83
N GLN A 18 8.38 -17.35 -22.88
CA GLN A 18 7.22 -16.48 -22.85
C GLN A 18 5.99 -17.40 -22.96
N SER A 19 5.38 -17.73 -21.81
CA SER A 19 4.25 -18.65 -21.73
C SER A 19 3.12 -18.21 -22.67
N ASN A 20 2.65 -19.10 -23.56
CA ASN A 20 1.55 -18.76 -24.46
C ASN A 20 0.23 -18.76 -23.68
N CYS A 21 -0.28 -17.57 -23.34
CA CYS A 21 -1.52 -17.45 -22.56
C CYS A 21 -2.74 -18.08 -23.23
N ALA A 22 -2.73 -18.30 -24.55
CA ALA A 22 -3.81 -18.99 -25.26
C ALA A 22 -3.94 -20.46 -24.85
N GLU A 23 -2.88 -21.07 -24.35
CA GLU A 23 -2.80 -22.48 -23.93
C GLU A 23 -3.20 -22.69 -22.46
N ALA A 24 -3.51 -21.61 -21.72
CA ALA A 24 -3.87 -21.77 -20.32
C ALA A 24 -5.19 -22.56 -20.17
N PRO A 25 -5.26 -23.52 -19.21
CA PRO A 25 -6.29 -24.56 -19.18
C PRO A 25 -7.68 -24.08 -18.76
N THR A 26 -7.80 -22.86 -18.22
CA THR A 26 -9.09 -22.27 -17.82
C THR A 26 -9.20 -20.82 -18.28
N PRO A 27 -10.41 -20.29 -18.51
CA PRO A 27 -10.61 -18.88 -18.84
C PRO A 27 -10.03 -17.92 -17.79
N ALA A 28 -10.11 -18.27 -16.50
CA ALA A 28 -9.53 -17.48 -15.42
C ALA A 28 -7.99 -17.41 -15.53
N LEU A 29 -7.34 -18.55 -15.77
CA LEU A 29 -5.89 -18.62 -15.94
C LEU A 29 -5.41 -17.91 -17.21
N LYS A 30 -6.23 -17.88 -18.27
CA LYS A 30 -5.94 -17.07 -19.47
C LYS A 30 -5.88 -15.58 -19.14
N ILE A 31 -6.89 -15.08 -18.42
CA ILE A 31 -6.95 -13.67 -17.99
C ILE A 31 -5.74 -13.33 -17.11
N ILE A 32 -5.40 -14.20 -16.17
CA ILE A 32 -4.25 -14.01 -15.27
C ILE A 32 -2.94 -14.00 -16.06
N CYS A 33 -2.75 -14.95 -16.98
CA CYS A 33 -1.57 -14.99 -17.82
C CYS A 33 -1.43 -13.71 -18.65
N GLU A 34 -2.49 -13.28 -19.34
CA GLU A 34 -2.49 -12.03 -20.12
C GLU A 34 -2.18 -10.80 -19.25
N GLN A 35 -2.68 -10.80 -18.02
CA GLN A 35 -2.42 -9.76 -17.03
C GLN A 35 -0.96 -9.76 -16.58
N LEU A 36 -0.37 -10.92 -16.29
CA LEU A 36 1.05 -11.06 -15.96
C LEU A 36 1.95 -10.58 -17.10
N HIS A 37 1.64 -10.92 -18.35
CA HIS A 37 2.41 -10.46 -19.51
C HIS A 37 2.32 -8.95 -19.70
N ARG A 38 1.14 -8.36 -19.44
CA ARG A 38 0.94 -6.90 -19.47
C ARG A 38 1.74 -6.22 -18.37
N TRP A 39 1.77 -6.79 -17.17
CA TRP A 39 2.57 -6.28 -16.05
C TRP A 39 4.07 -6.38 -16.32
N ASP A 40 4.57 -7.50 -16.84
CA ASP A 40 5.97 -7.67 -17.23
C ASP A 40 6.36 -6.64 -18.32
N LYS A 41 5.53 -6.49 -19.36
CA LYS A 41 5.74 -5.49 -20.42
C LYS A 41 5.79 -4.07 -19.86
N ASN A 42 4.86 -3.71 -18.98
CA ASN A 42 4.81 -2.38 -18.36
C ASN A 42 6.02 -2.16 -17.42
N ALA A 43 6.43 -3.19 -16.67
CA ALA A 43 7.59 -3.13 -15.79
C ALA A 43 8.90 -2.94 -16.57
N ARG A 44 9.06 -3.61 -17.72
CA ARG A 44 10.21 -3.45 -18.63
C ARG A 44 10.19 -2.14 -19.41
N ALA A 45 9.00 -1.64 -19.73
CA ALA A 45 8.82 -0.35 -20.39
C ALA A 45 9.09 0.83 -19.43
N ASN A 46 8.90 0.64 -18.13
CA ASN A 46 9.34 1.61 -17.15
C ASN A 46 10.87 1.70 -17.19
N PRO A 47 11.44 2.92 -17.18
CA PRO A 47 12.88 3.08 -17.16
C PRO A 47 13.45 2.29 -15.97
N PRO A 48 14.53 1.51 -16.16
CA PRO A 48 15.17 0.82 -15.05
C PRO A 48 15.48 1.85 -13.96
N VAL A 49 15.31 1.47 -12.69
CA VAL A 49 15.81 2.26 -11.56
C VAL A 49 17.33 2.23 -11.66
N THR A 50 17.89 3.04 -12.54
CA THR A 50 19.33 3.13 -12.72
C THR A 50 19.90 3.61 -11.39
N ALA A 51 20.96 2.95 -10.92
CA ALA A 51 21.78 3.43 -9.81
C ALA A 51 22.40 4.82 -10.07
N LYS A 52 22.20 5.37 -11.28
CA LYS A 52 22.42 6.76 -11.61
C LYS A 52 21.08 7.50 -11.56
N LEU A 53 20.93 8.35 -10.55
CA LEU A 53 19.94 9.42 -10.51
C LEU A 53 19.83 10.05 -11.90
N ALA A 54 18.61 10.17 -12.44
CA ALA A 54 18.38 11.03 -13.59
C ALA A 54 18.72 12.46 -13.17
N LEU A 55 19.84 12.99 -13.67
CA LEU A 55 20.16 14.40 -13.53
C LEU A 55 19.25 15.18 -14.49
N PRO A 56 18.54 16.23 -14.04
CA PRO A 56 17.75 17.07 -14.94
C PRO A 56 18.64 17.83 -15.93
N PRO A 57 18.07 18.32 -17.05
CA PRO A 57 18.81 19.02 -18.09
C PRO A 57 19.50 20.28 -17.54
N ALA A 58 20.74 20.51 -17.98
CA ALA A 58 21.54 21.66 -17.57
C ALA A 58 20.90 22.97 -18.02
N ILE A 59 20.81 23.96 -17.11
CA ILE A 59 20.41 25.33 -17.43
C ILE A 59 21.60 26.04 -18.09
N PRO A 60 21.48 26.58 -19.32
CA PRO A 60 22.56 27.31 -19.98
C PRO A 60 23.00 28.51 -19.12
N GLY A 61 24.29 28.57 -18.75
CA GLY A 61 24.87 29.69 -18.00
C GLY A 61 25.11 29.45 -16.51
N ALA A 62 24.73 28.29 -15.96
CA ALA A 62 25.09 27.92 -14.58
C ALA A 62 26.45 27.17 -14.53
N PRO A 63 27.36 27.50 -13.61
CA PRO A 63 28.61 26.75 -13.44
C PRO A 63 28.32 25.35 -12.87
N THR A 64 28.85 24.29 -13.51
CA THR A 64 28.70 22.88 -13.08
C THR A 64 29.49 22.53 -11.80
N PRO A 65 29.09 21.50 -11.00
CA PRO A 65 27.81 20.79 -10.99
C PRO A 65 26.98 21.15 -9.74
N LEU A 66 25.73 21.53 -9.95
CA LEU A 66 24.72 21.59 -8.88
C LEU A 66 24.56 20.19 -8.29
N ILE A 67 24.60 20.10 -6.96
CA ILE A 67 24.47 18.83 -6.24
C ILE A 67 23.02 18.36 -6.41
N ALA A 68 22.77 17.05 -6.50
CA ALA A 68 21.42 16.49 -6.75
C ALA A 68 20.32 17.02 -5.79
N ALA A 69 20.69 17.53 -4.61
CA ALA A 69 19.78 18.17 -3.67
C ALA A 69 19.23 19.53 -4.16
N GLU A 70 19.98 20.28 -4.97
CA GLU A 70 19.59 21.60 -5.50
C GLU A 70 18.71 21.51 -6.75
N LEU A 71 18.63 20.32 -7.35
CA LEU A 71 17.89 20.03 -8.59
C LEU A 71 16.77 18.99 -8.38
N ALA A 72 16.54 18.54 -7.14
CA ALA A 72 15.35 17.78 -6.83
C ALA A 72 14.13 18.64 -7.21
N PRO A 73 13.19 18.13 -8.04
CA PRO A 73 11.99 18.88 -8.34
C PRO A 73 11.37 19.30 -7.02
N ILE A 74 11.12 20.60 -6.85
CA ILE A 74 10.34 21.11 -5.72
C ILE A 74 9.12 20.21 -5.65
N ALA A 75 8.96 19.52 -4.52
CA ALA A 75 7.87 18.58 -4.37
C ALA A 75 6.59 19.33 -4.70
N SER A 76 5.85 18.84 -5.69
CA SER A 76 4.58 19.38 -6.17
C SER A 76 3.38 18.76 -5.46
N SER A 77 3.63 17.68 -4.70
CA SER A 77 2.65 17.02 -3.86
C SER A 77 3.34 16.45 -2.62
N PRO A 78 2.61 16.26 -1.51
CA PRO A 78 3.18 15.67 -0.28
C PRO A 78 3.72 14.25 -0.49
N TRP A 79 3.27 13.55 -1.54
CA TRP A 79 3.69 12.19 -1.91
C TRP A 79 5.12 12.11 -2.44
N GLN A 80 5.68 13.23 -2.89
CA GLN A 80 7.05 13.32 -3.40
C GLN A 80 8.05 13.60 -2.28
N CYS A 81 7.58 13.93 -1.08
CA CYS A 81 8.46 14.21 0.06
C CYS A 81 9.10 12.93 0.61
N MET A 82 10.43 13.00 0.72
CA MET A 82 11.26 11.93 1.27
C MET A 82 11.76 12.21 2.69
N ASP A 83 11.50 13.42 3.21
CA ASP A 83 11.87 13.88 4.55
C ASP A 83 10.75 14.70 5.20
N LEU A 84 10.84 14.90 6.52
CA LEU A 84 9.81 15.64 7.27
C LEU A 84 9.81 17.13 6.97
N GLY A 85 10.96 17.72 6.63
CA GLY A 85 11.07 19.13 6.30
C GLY A 85 10.28 19.50 5.04
N CYS A 86 10.39 18.69 3.98
CA CYS A 86 9.58 18.79 2.76
C CYS A 86 8.08 18.66 3.07
N LEU A 87 7.73 17.64 3.86
CA LEU A 87 6.33 17.37 4.18
C LEU A 87 5.70 18.48 5.04
N CYS A 88 6.51 19.20 5.81
CA CYS A 88 6.07 20.23 6.74
C CYS A 88 5.26 21.34 6.07
N GLN A 89 5.67 21.75 4.87
CA GLN A 89 4.97 22.77 4.08
C GLN A 89 3.53 22.36 3.76
N TYR A 90 3.31 21.06 3.56
CA TYR A 90 2.00 20.48 3.27
C TYR A 90 1.12 20.24 4.51
N MET A 91 1.69 20.42 5.70
CA MET A 91 1.01 20.28 6.99
C MET A 91 0.82 21.65 7.69
N GLY A 92 1.03 22.75 6.96
CA GLY A 92 0.93 24.11 7.52
C GLY A 92 2.03 24.44 8.53
N GLY A 93 3.14 23.70 8.51
CA GLY A 93 4.29 23.93 9.37
C GLY A 93 5.48 24.56 8.63
N ASN A 94 6.55 24.80 9.38
CA ASN A 94 7.83 25.28 8.89
C ASN A 94 8.91 24.19 9.06
N GLY A 95 9.52 23.79 7.95
CA GLY A 95 10.57 22.79 7.89
C GLY A 95 11.52 23.09 6.74
N GLN A 96 12.78 22.66 6.88
CA GLN A 96 13.78 22.81 5.81
C GLN A 96 13.90 21.50 5.03
N GLN A 97 13.81 21.57 3.70
CA GLN A 97 13.99 20.41 2.83
C GLN A 97 15.35 19.72 3.10
N GLY A 98 15.36 18.39 3.12
CA GLY A 98 16.54 17.61 3.50
C GLY A 98 16.71 17.44 5.02
N SER A 99 15.86 18.05 5.84
CA SER A 99 15.86 17.85 7.30
C SER A 99 14.74 16.90 7.74
N ASN A 100 14.97 16.19 8.85
CA ASN A 100 13.93 15.44 9.55
C ASN A 100 13.25 16.29 10.65
N ALA A 101 13.19 17.61 10.47
CA ALA A 101 12.60 18.54 11.41
C ALA A 101 11.42 19.27 10.77
N CYS A 102 10.31 19.34 11.50
CA CYS A 102 9.12 20.08 11.09
C CYS A 102 8.49 20.70 12.34
N THR A 103 8.25 22.01 12.32
CA THR A 103 7.53 22.73 13.38
C THR A 103 6.15 23.07 12.87
N LEU A 104 5.11 22.54 13.48
CA LEU A 104 3.72 22.79 13.10
C LEU A 104 3.30 24.25 13.39
N SER A 105 2.17 24.67 12.84
CA SER A 105 1.60 26.02 13.04
C SER A 105 1.37 26.38 14.52
N ASN A 106 1.16 25.39 15.38
CA ASN A 106 1.02 25.54 16.83
C ASN A 106 2.37 25.59 17.59
N GLY A 107 3.50 25.64 16.88
CA GLY A 107 4.84 25.68 17.46
C GLY A 107 5.38 24.33 17.93
N GLN A 108 4.60 23.24 17.83
CA GLN A 108 5.04 21.92 18.25
C GLN A 108 5.80 21.19 17.14
N PRO A 109 6.85 20.44 17.45
CA PRO A 109 7.52 19.59 16.47
C PRO A 109 6.60 18.45 16.01
N LEU A 110 6.57 18.18 14.71
CA LEU A 110 5.89 17.01 14.14
C LEU A 110 6.59 15.74 14.64
N GLN A 111 5.87 14.94 15.41
CA GLN A 111 6.39 13.71 15.97
C GLN A 111 6.27 12.54 14.99
N LYS A 112 7.05 11.48 15.22
CA LYS A 112 6.88 10.19 14.54
C LYS A 112 5.46 9.66 14.81
N ALA A 113 4.78 9.17 13.77
CA ALA A 113 3.47 8.53 13.92
C ALA A 113 3.62 7.22 14.71
N LEU A 114 2.79 7.04 15.74
CA LEU A 114 2.66 5.78 16.47
C LEU A 114 1.33 5.12 16.09
N ARG A 115 1.40 4.08 15.27
CA ARG A 115 0.23 3.29 14.89
C ARG A 115 -0.19 2.40 16.05
N LYS A 116 -1.40 2.59 16.55
CA LYS A 116 -1.99 1.80 17.64
C LYS A 116 -2.91 0.72 17.09
N GLU A 117 -3.07 -0.36 17.84
CA GLU A 117 -4.18 -1.29 17.61
C GLU A 117 -5.49 -0.51 17.76
N TYR A 118 -6.40 -0.65 16.81
CA TYR A 118 -7.58 0.19 16.69
C TYR A 118 -8.42 0.20 17.98
N ARG A 119 -8.62 -0.94 18.63
CA ARG A 119 -9.38 -1.08 19.88
C ARG A 119 -8.69 -0.43 21.07
N MET A 120 -7.38 -0.20 21.00
CA MET A 120 -6.59 0.46 22.05
C MET A 120 -6.54 2.00 21.93
N MET A 121 -7.17 2.57 20.90
CA MET A 121 -7.36 4.03 20.82
C MET A 121 -8.31 4.51 21.92
N THR A 122 -8.03 5.67 22.50
CA THR A 122 -9.03 6.35 23.34
C THR A 122 -10.23 6.79 22.49
N ASP A 123 -11.40 6.98 23.10
CA ASP A 123 -12.59 7.43 22.38
C ASP A 123 -12.35 8.76 21.66
N ALA A 124 -11.67 9.70 22.31
CA ALA A 124 -11.30 10.97 21.71
C ALA A 124 -10.36 10.81 20.49
N GLU A 125 -9.39 9.89 20.52
CA GLU A 125 -8.55 9.60 19.35
C GLU A 125 -9.36 8.95 18.23
N ARG A 126 -10.27 8.03 18.57
CA ARG A 126 -11.12 7.30 17.63
C ARG A 126 -12.09 8.24 16.93
N ASP A 127 -12.74 9.14 17.66
CA ASP A 127 -13.66 10.13 17.12
C ASP A 127 -12.97 11.09 16.14
N ARG A 128 -11.77 11.59 16.51
CA ARG A 128 -10.97 12.41 15.60
C ARG A 128 -10.55 11.64 14.35
N PHE A 129 -10.14 10.38 14.51
CA PHE A 129 -9.82 9.52 13.37
C PHE A 129 -11.03 9.30 12.46
N HIS A 130 -12.21 8.95 12.99
CA HIS A 130 -13.44 8.82 12.21
C HIS A 130 -13.80 10.11 11.46
N ALA A 131 -13.69 11.26 12.13
CA ALA A 131 -13.96 12.56 11.54
C ALA A 131 -13.01 12.85 10.37
N VAL A 132 -11.70 12.59 10.55
CA VAL A 132 -10.70 12.75 9.50
C VAL A 132 -10.96 11.82 8.32
N ILE A 133 -11.26 10.54 8.55
CA ILE A 133 -11.58 9.59 7.47
C ILE A 133 -12.81 10.04 6.68
N ARG A 134 -13.87 10.52 7.35
CA ARG A 134 -15.04 11.08 6.66
C ARG A 134 -14.70 12.36 5.89
N GLN A 135 -13.84 13.21 6.42
CA GLN A 135 -13.41 14.41 5.72
C GLN A 135 -12.61 14.06 4.45
N LEU A 136 -11.71 13.08 4.52
CA LEU A 136 -10.99 12.55 3.34
C LEU A 136 -11.95 11.95 2.31
N LYS A 137 -13.05 11.34 2.75
CA LYS A 137 -14.09 10.88 1.81
C LYS A 137 -14.82 12.05 1.15
N ASN A 138 -15.23 13.03 1.95
CA ASN A 138 -16.02 14.17 1.47
C ASN A 138 -15.24 15.08 0.51
N ASN A 139 -13.92 15.22 0.71
CA ASN A 139 -13.07 16.02 -0.19
C ASN A 139 -12.52 15.21 -1.38
N GLY A 140 -12.89 13.93 -1.52
CA GLY A 140 -12.50 13.04 -2.62
C GLY A 140 -11.11 12.40 -2.49
N GLU A 141 -10.32 12.75 -1.47
CA GLU A 141 -8.96 12.23 -1.29
C GLU A 141 -8.94 10.73 -1.00
N TYR A 142 -9.90 10.23 -0.21
CA TYR A 142 -10.06 8.79 0.02
C TYR A 142 -10.32 8.04 -1.28
N ASP A 143 -11.20 8.57 -2.13
CA ASP A 143 -11.55 7.94 -3.42
C ASP A 143 -10.40 8.02 -4.41
N ARG A 144 -9.60 9.10 -4.38
CA ARG A 144 -8.37 9.20 -5.16
C ARG A 144 -7.36 8.11 -4.79
N LEU A 145 -7.13 7.89 -3.49
CA LEU A 145 -6.27 6.81 -3.02
C LEU A 145 -6.84 5.43 -3.35
N ALA A 146 -8.13 5.21 -3.13
CA ALA A 146 -8.78 3.96 -3.50
C ALA A 146 -8.70 3.69 -5.01
N THR A 147 -8.77 4.73 -5.84
CA THR A 147 -8.59 4.63 -7.30
C THR A 147 -7.18 4.13 -7.66
N VAL A 148 -6.13 4.66 -7.03
CA VAL A 148 -4.73 4.21 -7.24
C VAL A 148 -4.58 2.70 -6.99
N HIS A 149 -5.24 2.17 -5.96
CA HIS A 149 -5.26 0.74 -5.69
C HIS A 149 -6.10 -0.05 -6.71
N SER A 150 -7.27 0.48 -7.10
CA SER A 150 -8.19 -0.22 -8.03
C SER A 150 -7.66 -0.38 -9.47
N GLN A 151 -6.72 0.48 -9.89
CA GLN A 151 -6.12 0.44 -11.23
C GLN A 151 -5.07 -0.68 -11.36
N PHE A 152 -5.51 -1.94 -11.21
CA PHE A 152 -4.65 -3.14 -11.24
C PHE A 152 -3.77 -3.26 -12.48
N ALA A 153 -4.21 -2.75 -13.64
CA ALA A 153 -3.44 -2.77 -14.88
C ALA A 153 -2.19 -1.87 -14.84
N ALA A 154 -2.22 -0.81 -14.03
CA ALA A 154 -1.11 0.12 -13.79
C ALA A 154 -0.37 -0.19 -12.48
N SER A 155 -1.06 -0.82 -11.51
CA SER A 155 -0.55 -1.15 -10.17
C SER A 155 -0.27 -2.65 -10.03
N GLY A 156 0.41 -3.27 -11.00
CA GLY A 156 0.71 -4.71 -10.97
C GLY A 156 1.52 -5.14 -9.74
N GLY A 157 2.36 -4.25 -9.20
CA GLY A 157 3.09 -4.49 -7.95
C GLY A 157 2.23 -4.45 -6.68
N ALA A 158 0.96 -4.06 -6.77
CA ALA A 158 0.06 -4.05 -5.63
C ALA A 158 -0.31 -5.47 -5.19
N HIS A 159 -0.25 -6.48 -6.06
CA HIS A 159 -0.64 -7.85 -5.73
C HIS A 159 0.29 -8.87 -6.39
N SER A 160 0.26 -10.12 -5.89
CA SER A 160 0.79 -11.29 -6.61
C SER A 160 2.27 -11.21 -7.01
N GLY A 161 3.12 -10.63 -6.16
CA GLY A 161 4.55 -10.53 -6.43
C GLY A 161 5.36 -9.91 -5.27
N PRO A 162 6.70 -9.89 -5.39
CA PRO A 162 7.60 -9.41 -4.34
C PRO A 162 7.42 -7.92 -4.01
N ALA A 163 6.79 -7.16 -4.90
CA ALA A 163 6.46 -5.75 -4.66
C ALA A 163 5.24 -5.54 -3.74
N PHE A 164 4.46 -6.59 -3.41
CA PHE A 164 3.24 -6.49 -2.61
C PHE A 164 3.43 -5.69 -1.31
N LEU A 165 4.41 -6.09 -0.49
CA LEU A 165 4.70 -5.44 0.80
C LEU A 165 5.23 -4.01 0.66
N PRO A 166 6.28 -3.72 -0.14
CA PRO A 166 6.75 -2.34 -0.28
C PRO A 166 5.73 -1.42 -0.96
N TRP A 167 4.94 -1.91 -1.92
CA TRP A 167 3.87 -1.14 -2.56
C TRP A 167 2.81 -0.74 -1.53
N HIS A 168 2.32 -1.70 -0.74
CA HIS A 168 1.34 -1.41 0.32
C HIS A 168 1.93 -0.53 1.43
N ARG A 169 3.21 -0.68 1.78
CA ARG A 169 3.90 0.19 2.75
C ARG A 169 3.89 1.65 2.29
N GLU A 170 4.18 1.91 1.01
CA GLU A 170 4.09 3.25 0.44
C GLU A 170 2.63 3.72 0.37
N PHE A 171 1.70 2.85 -0.05
CA PHE A 171 0.27 3.18 -0.09
C PHE A 171 -0.29 3.62 1.27
N ILE A 172 0.00 2.88 2.34
CA ILE A 172 -0.45 3.23 3.70
C ILE A 172 0.31 4.45 4.26
N LYS A 173 1.56 4.69 3.85
CA LYS A 173 2.26 5.95 4.17
C LYS A 173 1.53 7.13 3.55
N ARG A 174 1.03 7.00 2.31
CA ARG A 174 0.26 8.07 1.66
C ARG A 174 -1.05 8.34 2.40
N MET A 175 -1.80 7.29 2.73
CA MET A 175 -3.01 7.44 3.55
C MET A 175 -2.73 8.13 4.90
N GLU A 176 -1.65 7.75 5.58
CA GLU A 176 -1.25 8.36 6.85
C GLU A 176 -0.88 9.83 6.72
N ILE A 177 -0.18 10.22 5.65
CA ILE A 177 0.09 11.62 5.36
C ILE A 177 -1.23 12.38 5.09
N SER A 178 -2.18 11.85 4.31
CA SER A 178 -3.50 12.51 4.10
C SER A 178 -4.23 12.73 5.43
N ILE A 179 -4.21 11.73 6.32
CA ILE A 179 -4.76 11.84 7.68
C ILE A 179 -4.08 12.99 8.44
N ARG A 180 -2.75 13.03 8.40
CA ARG A 180 -1.93 13.96 9.18
C ARG A 180 -1.91 15.39 8.64
N GLN A 181 -2.29 15.60 7.38
CA GLN A 181 -2.57 16.94 6.86
C GLN A 181 -3.83 17.56 7.49
N LEU A 182 -4.77 16.73 7.96
CA LEU A 182 -5.98 17.18 8.65
C LEU A 182 -5.80 17.20 10.17
N ASP A 183 -5.16 16.18 10.74
CA ASP A 183 -4.79 16.14 12.15
C ASP A 183 -3.38 15.54 12.32
N PRO A 184 -2.32 16.35 12.52
CA PRO A 184 -0.95 15.88 12.60
C PRO A 184 -0.64 15.05 13.85
N THR A 185 -1.56 14.99 14.82
CA THR A 185 -1.45 14.18 16.04
C THR A 185 -1.93 12.74 15.86
N LEU A 186 -2.66 12.46 14.78
CA LEU A 186 -3.14 11.12 14.47
C LEU A 186 -2.10 10.28 13.72
N ALA A 187 -2.29 8.97 13.79
CA ALA A 187 -1.58 7.98 13.00
C ALA A 187 -2.59 6.98 12.44
N LEU A 188 -2.25 6.29 11.36
CA LEU A 188 -3.12 5.24 10.81
C LEU A 188 -3.12 4.04 11.79
N PRO A 189 -4.26 3.67 12.40
CA PRO A 189 -4.31 2.51 13.28
C PRO A 189 -4.19 1.21 12.48
N TYR A 190 -3.89 0.11 13.17
CA TYR A 190 -3.94 -1.23 12.60
C TYR A 190 -5.03 -2.05 13.27
N TRP A 191 -5.53 -3.05 12.54
CA TRP A 191 -6.41 -4.08 13.08
C TRP A 191 -5.61 -5.37 13.23
N ASP A 192 -5.49 -5.85 14.45
CA ASP A 192 -4.94 -7.18 14.71
C ASP A 192 -6.03 -8.26 14.62
N SER A 193 -6.13 -8.93 13.47
CA SER A 193 -7.16 -9.95 13.27
C SER A 193 -6.91 -11.24 14.05
N THR A 194 -5.72 -11.47 14.62
CA THR A 194 -5.46 -12.69 15.41
C THR A 194 -6.24 -12.69 16.72
N LEU A 195 -6.53 -11.50 17.26
CA LEU A 195 -7.39 -11.34 18.43
C LEU A 195 -8.84 -11.79 18.18
N ASP A 196 -9.29 -11.70 16.94
CA ASP A 196 -10.65 -12.08 16.53
C ASP A 196 -10.73 -13.53 16.04
N SER A 197 -9.59 -14.13 15.63
CA SER A 197 -9.54 -15.52 15.15
C SER A 197 -9.75 -16.55 16.26
N VAL A 198 -9.52 -16.16 17.52
CA VAL A 198 -9.74 -17.02 18.70
C VAL A 198 -11.17 -16.99 19.24
N LEU A 199 -12.04 -16.14 18.69
CA LEU A 199 -13.46 -16.11 19.07
C LEU A 199 -14.17 -17.37 18.60
N ALA A 200 -15.14 -17.85 19.37
CA ALA A 200 -15.98 -19.00 18.98
C ALA A 200 -16.67 -18.77 17.62
N ARG A 201 -17.05 -17.51 17.35
CA ARG A 201 -17.45 -17.04 16.03
C ARG A 201 -16.71 -15.74 15.73
N PRO A 202 -15.75 -15.71 14.80
CA PRO A 202 -15.03 -14.47 14.45
C PRO A 202 -15.94 -13.32 13.99
N SER A 203 -17.16 -13.63 13.50
CA SER A 203 -18.17 -12.64 13.16
C SER A 203 -18.75 -11.88 14.37
N ASP A 204 -18.56 -12.38 15.59
CA ASP A 204 -18.99 -11.71 16.82
C ASP A 204 -17.98 -10.63 17.28
N SER A 205 -16.91 -10.38 16.50
CA SER A 205 -15.93 -9.35 16.80
C SER A 205 -16.58 -7.97 17.03
N ILE A 206 -16.18 -7.31 18.12
CA ILE A 206 -16.56 -5.93 18.42
C ILE A 206 -16.12 -4.94 17.32
N LEU A 207 -15.12 -5.30 16.51
CA LEU A 207 -14.67 -4.47 15.40
C LEU A 207 -15.82 -4.07 14.47
N PHE A 208 -16.81 -4.95 14.29
CA PHE A 208 -17.95 -4.74 13.41
C PHE A 208 -19.22 -4.31 14.16
N SER A 209 -19.04 -3.57 15.27
CA SER A 209 -20.11 -2.92 16.03
C SER A 209 -20.36 -1.47 15.60
N ASP A 210 -21.43 -0.86 16.10
CA ASP A 210 -21.81 0.53 15.79
C ASP A 210 -20.71 1.53 16.16
N GLU A 211 -19.99 1.28 17.25
CA GLU A 211 -18.94 2.15 17.79
C GLU A 211 -17.67 2.11 16.95
N LEU A 212 -17.39 0.98 16.31
CA LEU A 212 -16.16 0.75 15.58
C LEU A 212 -16.41 0.86 14.07
N MET A 213 -16.44 -0.25 13.34
CA MET A 213 -16.52 -0.26 11.87
C MET A 213 -17.97 -0.40 11.35
N GLY A 214 -18.97 -0.14 12.19
CA GLY A 214 -20.40 -0.28 11.92
C GLY A 214 -20.89 -1.73 11.89
N ARG A 215 -22.19 -1.95 12.04
CA ARG A 215 -22.94 -3.18 11.74
C ARG A 215 -23.55 -3.16 10.34
N THR A 216 -24.00 -4.33 9.89
CA THR A 216 -24.70 -4.50 8.63
C THR A 216 -26.19 -4.78 8.82
N ASP A 217 -27.02 -4.34 7.87
CA ASP A 217 -28.42 -4.77 7.77
C ASP A 217 -28.54 -6.23 7.26
N ALA A 218 -29.76 -6.75 7.19
CA ALA A 218 -30.03 -8.11 6.67
C ALA A 218 -29.63 -8.29 5.20
N SER A 219 -29.51 -7.18 4.46
CA SER A 219 -29.02 -7.23 3.09
C SER A 219 -27.50 -7.28 3.04
N GLY A 220 -26.75 -6.92 4.09
CA GLY A 220 -25.29 -6.81 4.10
C GLY A 220 -24.75 -5.40 3.84
N ASN A 221 -25.58 -4.36 3.92
CA ASN A 221 -25.15 -2.96 3.85
C ASN A 221 -24.67 -2.48 5.21
N VAL A 222 -23.53 -1.79 5.28
CA VAL A 222 -23.08 -1.12 6.50
C VAL A 222 -23.94 0.12 6.74
N VAL A 223 -24.76 0.11 7.80
CA VAL A 223 -25.82 1.11 8.04
C VAL A 223 -25.65 1.93 9.32
N THR A 224 -24.63 1.62 10.12
CA THR A 224 -24.34 2.30 11.40
C THR A 224 -22.88 2.72 11.48
N GLY A 225 -22.53 3.51 12.49
CA GLY A 225 -21.15 3.94 12.75
C GLY A 225 -20.65 4.95 11.72
N PHE A 226 -19.37 5.30 11.80
CA PHE A 226 -18.82 6.37 10.96
C PHE A 226 -18.76 6.04 9.46
N LEU A 227 -18.92 4.76 9.10
CA LEU A 227 -18.96 4.24 7.74
C LEU A 227 -20.39 4.12 7.17
N ALA A 228 -21.44 4.48 7.92
CA ALA A 228 -22.79 4.54 7.38
C ALA A 228 -22.89 5.56 6.22
N ASN A 229 -23.76 5.29 5.25
CA ASN A 229 -23.97 6.13 4.07
C ASN A 229 -22.71 6.37 3.23
N TRP A 230 -21.72 5.47 3.32
CA TRP A 230 -20.50 5.56 2.55
C TRP A 230 -20.73 5.13 1.10
N ARG A 231 -20.90 6.10 0.20
CA ARG A 231 -21.06 5.83 -1.23
C ARG A 231 -19.77 5.23 -1.81
N THR A 232 -19.83 4.05 -2.40
CA THR A 232 -18.65 3.41 -3.01
C THR A 232 -18.27 4.07 -4.33
N MET A 233 -17.04 3.86 -4.78
CA MET A 233 -16.59 4.32 -6.11
C MET A 233 -17.39 3.69 -7.25
N SER A 234 -17.97 2.50 -7.04
CA SER A 234 -18.87 1.83 -7.98
C SER A 234 -20.31 2.40 -7.98
N GLY A 235 -20.58 3.40 -7.14
CA GLY A 235 -21.87 4.09 -7.06
C GLY A 235 -22.89 3.46 -6.10
N ASN A 236 -22.53 2.40 -5.37
CA ASN A 236 -23.42 1.84 -4.35
C ASN A 236 -23.60 2.84 -3.20
N PRO A 237 -24.81 2.98 -2.64
CA PRO A 237 -25.09 3.96 -1.58
C PRO A 237 -24.44 3.60 -0.24
N SER A 238 -23.93 2.38 -0.07
CA SER A 238 -23.31 1.91 1.17
C SER A 238 -22.22 0.89 0.89
N ILE A 239 -21.29 0.74 1.84
CA ILE A 239 -20.35 -0.38 1.86
C ILE A 239 -21.13 -1.69 2.04
N ARG A 240 -20.72 -2.72 1.30
CA ARG A 240 -21.23 -4.07 1.40
C ARG A 240 -20.24 -4.92 2.19
N ARG A 241 -20.70 -5.60 3.25
CA ARG A 241 -19.86 -6.48 4.07
C ARG A 241 -20.66 -7.70 4.52
N ASN A 242 -20.05 -8.87 4.45
CA ASN A 242 -20.61 -10.12 4.95
C ASN A 242 -19.56 -10.83 5.82
N THR A 243 -19.50 -10.43 7.09
CA THR A 243 -18.44 -10.85 8.02
C THR A 243 -18.52 -12.35 8.29
N GLY A 244 -17.40 -13.07 8.12
CA GLY A 244 -17.31 -14.50 8.39
C GLY A 244 -17.91 -15.41 7.32
N ALA A 245 -18.35 -14.86 6.18
CA ALA A 245 -18.95 -15.67 5.11
C ALA A 245 -17.93 -16.51 4.32
N GLN A 246 -16.68 -16.04 4.21
CA GLN A 246 -15.61 -16.70 3.45
C GLN A 246 -14.26 -16.45 4.10
N GLY A 247 -13.36 -17.43 3.95
CA GLY A 247 -12.00 -17.36 4.49
C GLY A 247 -11.93 -17.55 6.01
N SER A 248 -10.74 -17.33 6.56
CA SER A 248 -10.47 -17.29 7.99
C SER A 248 -9.59 -16.09 8.31
N LEU A 249 -9.61 -15.65 9.57
CA LEU A 249 -8.70 -14.63 10.06
C LEU A 249 -7.34 -15.24 10.37
N PHE A 250 -6.28 -14.44 10.34
CA PHE A 250 -4.94 -14.92 10.68
C PHE A 250 -4.89 -15.49 12.09
N THR A 251 -4.18 -16.59 12.24
CA THR A 251 -3.83 -17.19 13.53
C THR A 251 -2.37 -16.88 13.88
N GLU A 252 -2.06 -16.89 15.18
CA GLU A 252 -0.66 -16.74 15.65
C GLU A 252 0.28 -17.78 15.04
N ALA A 253 -0.21 -19.00 14.78
CA ALA A 253 0.57 -20.06 14.15
C ALA A 253 0.93 -19.72 12.69
N GLU A 254 -0.01 -19.15 11.92
CA GLU A 254 0.24 -18.73 10.54
C GLU A 254 1.20 -17.53 10.48
N ILE A 255 1.04 -16.56 11.38
CA ILE A 255 1.98 -15.43 11.50
C ILE A 255 3.37 -15.95 11.84
N ALA A 256 3.50 -16.84 12.84
CA ALA A 256 4.77 -17.44 13.22
C ALA A 256 5.40 -18.25 12.07
N PHE A 257 4.58 -18.94 11.27
CA PHE A 257 5.06 -19.65 10.09
C PHE A 257 5.65 -18.68 9.05
N VAL A 258 4.94 -17.61 8.70
CA VAL A 258 5.39 -16.59 7.74
C VAL A 258 6.66 -15.91 8.21
N MET A 259 6.72 -15.52 9.49
CA MET A 259 7.88 -14.82 10.08
C MET A 259 9.15 -15.67 10.18
N ARG A 260 9.03 -17.01 10.11
CA ARG A 260 10.17 -17.93 10.08
C ARG A 260 10.75 -18.14 8.68
N GLN A 261 10.06 -17.69 7.64
CA GLN A 261 10.55 -17.85 6.28
C GLN A 261 11.73 -16.91 6.02
N THR A 262 12.77 -17.43 5.38
CA THR A 262 13.97 -16.68 5.01
C THR A 262 13.99 -16.26 3.54
N ALA A 263 13.02 -16.76 2.76
CA ALA A 263 12.92 -16.54 1.33
C ALA A 263 11.50 -16.09 0.97
N ILE A 264 11.38 -15.10 0.08
CA ILE A 264 10.10 -14.46 -0.24
C ILE A 264 9.16 -15.42 -0.97
N GLU A 265 9.70 -16.31 -1.79
CA GLU A 265 8.99 -17.37 -2.51
C GLU A 265 8.23 -18.33 -1.59
N ASN A 266 8.64 -18.47 -0.32
CA ASN A 266 7.95 -19.33 0.65
C ASN A 266 6.68 -18.69 1.22
N VAL A 267 6.49 -17.38 1.02
CA VAL A 267 5.32 -16.63 1.53
C VAL A 267 4.52 -15.98 0.40
N LEU A 268 5.02 -16.01 -0.84
CA LEU A 268 4.28 -15.51 -1.99
C LEU A 268 3.21 -16.53 -2.40
N ALA A 269 1.96 -16.12 -2.30
CA ALA A 269 0.87 -16.80 -2.98
C ALA A 269 0.81 -16.32 -4.44
N PHE A 270 0.85 -17.25 -5.39
CA PHE A 270 0.37 -16.97 -6.74
C PHE A 270 -1.15 -16.82 -6.66
N THR A 271 -1.69 -15.69 -7.09
CA THR A 271 -3.14 -15.57 -7.23
C THR A 271 -3.59 -16.53 -8.31
N ALA A 272 -4.45 -17.48 -7.93
CA ALA A 272 -5.19 -18.36 -8.82
C ALA A 272 -6.25 -17.61 -9.64
#